data_AF-A0A7Z7PUS0-F1
#
_entry.id   AF-A0A7Z7PUS0-F1
#
_cell.length_a   1.000
_cell.length_b   1.000
_cell.length_c   1.000
_cell.angle_alpha   90.00
_cell.angle_beta   90.00
_cell.angle_gamma   90.00
#
_symmetry.space_group_name_H-M   'P 1'
#
loop_
_entity.id
_entity.type
_entity.pdbx_description
1 polymer ?
#
loop_
_entity_poly.entity_id
_entity_poly.type
_entity_poly.pdbx_seq_one_letter_code
_entity_poly.pdbx_strand_id
1 'polypeptide(L)' 'MEKTDMRRPFNWRVVSWLLAGMGLLAVIGANVHLVHVATGSQPECVNHLKAEGRDGAYRAAAPSC' A
#
# COMPACT_ATOMS: atom_id res chain seq x y z
N MET A 1 5.86 -2.92 47.81
CA MET A 1 5.71 -2.63 46.37
C MET A 1 7.10 -2.39 45.81
N GLU A 2 7.69 -3.44 45.25
CA GLU A 2 9.03 -3.44 44.67
C GLU A 2 9.01 -2.61 43.39
N LYS A 3 9.64 -1.44 43.43
CA LYS A 3 9.79 -0.57 42.27
C LYS A 3 10.99 -1.12 41.50
N THR A 4 10.73 -1.97 40.52
CA THR A 4 11.73 -2.42 39.55
C THR A 4 12.24 -1.22 38.75
N ASP A 5 13.18 -0.46 39.30
CA ASP A 5 13.91 0.53 38.53
C ASP A 5 15.08 -0.16 37.83
N MET A 6 14.74 -0.93 36.81
CA MET A 6 15.70 -1.38 35.80
C MET A 6 15.87 -0.26 34.77
N ARG A 7 16.21 0.96 35.21
CA ARG A 7 16.64 2.01 34.28
C ARG A 7 18.10 1.77 33.93
N ARG A 8 18.32 0.76 33.08
CA ARG A 8 19.47 0.82 32.17
C ARG A 8 19.37 2.18 31.45
N PRO A 9 20.49 2.89 31.22
CA PRO A 9 20.47 4.07 30.37
C PRO A 9 20.07 3.59 28.97
N PHE A 10 18.77 3.65 28.69
CA PHE A 10 18.21 3.25 27.42
C PHE A 10 18.78 4.23 26.41
N ASN A 11 19.65 3.74 25.54
CA ASN A 11 20.36 4.59 24.59
C ASN A 11 19.34 5.09 23.57
N TRP A 12 18.71 6.23 23.87
CA TRP A 12 17.61 6.81 23.09
C TRP A 12 17.98 7.00 21.62
N ARG A 13 19.27 7.14 21.30
CA ARG A 13 19.76 7.12 19.93
C ARG A 13 19.45 5.80 19.22
N VAL A 14 19.74 4.66 19.86
CA VAL A 14 19.44 3.32 19.32
C VAL A 14 17.95 3.15 19.10
N VAL A 15 17.13 3.63 20.06
CA VAL A 15 15.67 3.56 19.99
C VAL A 15 15.13 4.36 18.82
N SER A 16 15.64 5.58 18.65
CA SER A 16 15.26 6.46 17.55
C SER A 16 15.63 5.83 16.20
N TRP A 17 16.81 5.23 16.08
CA TRP A 17 17.21 4.49 14.88
C TRP A 17 16.34 3.27 14.60
N LEU A 18 15.94 2.52 15.64
CA LEU A 18 15.03 1.38 15.48
C LEU A 18 13.65 1.83 15.01
N LEU A 19 13.09 2.89 15.59
CA LEU A 19 11.80 3.45 15.17
C LEU A 19 11.85 3.97 13.73
N ALA A 20 12.92 4.69 13.37
CA ALA A 20 13.13 5.18 12.01
C ALA A 20 13.26 4.02 11.01
N GLY A 21 14.06 3.00 11.33
CA GLY A 21 14.21 1.80 10.50
C GLY A 21 12.90 1.03 10.33
N MET A 22 12.12 0.88 11.41
CA MET A 22 10.82 0.23 11.36
C MET A 22 9.81 1.00 10.50
N GLY A 23 9.79 2.34 10.62
CA GLY A 23 8.97 3.19 9.77
C GLY A 23 9.35 3.09 8.29
N LEU A 24 10.66 3.10 7.98
CA LEU A 24 11.16 2.96 6.62
C LEU A 24 10.78 1.60 6.01
N LEU A 25 10.96 0.52 6.76
CA LEU A 25 10.56 -0.83 6.33
C LEU A 25 9.05 -0.94 6.09
N ALA A 26 8.23 -0.32 6.93
CA ALA A 26 6.78 -0.30 6.76
C ALA A 26 6.37 0.41 5.46
N VAL A 27 6.96 1.58 5.17
CA VAL A 27 6.72 2.31 3.92
C VAL A 27 7.14 1.46 2.72
N ILE A 28 8.35 0.90 2.72
CA ILE A 28 8.83 0.05 1.62
C ILE A 28 7.88 -1.14 1.41
N GLY A 29 7.51 -1.84 2.48
CA GLY A 29 6.60 -2.99 2.43
C GLY A 29 5.23 -2.63 1.86
N ALA A 30 4.66 -1.49 2.25
CA ALA A 30 3.38 -1.01 1.71
C ALA A 30 3.47 -0.76 0.19
N ASN A 31 4.55 -0.14 -0.28
CA ASN A 31 4.74 0.12 -1.71
C ASN A 31 4.95 -1.18 -2.50
N VAL A 32 5.74 -2.13 -1.98
CA VAL A 32 5.91 -3.46 -2.59
C VAL A 32 4.58 -4.20 -2.67
N HIS A 33 3.75 -4.12 -1.63
CA HIS A 33 2.41 -4.72 -1.62
C HIS A 33 1.51 -4.12 -2.71
N LEU A 34 1.52 -2.80 -2.88
CA LEU A 34 0.75 -2.13 -3.94
C LEU A 34 1.16 -2.60 -5.34
N VAL A 35 2.47 -2.71 -5.61
CA VAL A 35 2.98 -3.23 -6.90
C VAL A 35 2.54 -4.69 -7.12
N HIS A 36 2.61 -5.52 -6.08
CA HIS A 36 2.17 -6.90 -6.14
C HIS A 36 0.67 -7.00 -6.45
N VAL A 37 -0.17 -6.21 -5.77
CA VAL A 37 -1.61 -6.16 -6.03
C VAL A 37 -1.89 -5.67 -7.44
N ALA A 38 -1.21 -4.62 -7.91
CA ALA A 38 -1.43 -4.05 -9.24
C ALA A 38 -1.10 -5.05 -10.37
N THR A 39 -0.10 -5.89 -10.18
CA THR A 39 0.33 -6.89 -11.19
C THR A 39 -0.42 -8.23 -11.06
N GLY A 40 -0.82 -8.61 -9.85
CA GLY A 40 -1.57 -9.85 -9.59
C GLY A 40 -3.08 -9.73 -9.75
N SER A 41 -3.63 -8.52 -9.69
CA SER A 41 -5.02 -8.26 -10.03
C SER A 41 -5.16 -8.43 -11.53
N GLN A 42 -5.67 -9.56 -11.98
CA GLN A 42 -6.34 -9.64 -13.27
C GLN A 42 -7.73 -9.02 -13.03
N PRO A 43 -7.98 -7.72 -13.32
CA PRO A 43 -9.36 -7.32 -13.48
C PRO A 43 -9.86 -8.21 -14.62
N GLU A 44 -10.88 -9.02 -14.36
CA GLU A 44 -11.56 -9.76 -15.43
C GLU A 44 -11.79 -8.76 -16.55
N CYS A 45 -11.01 -8.86 -17.64
CA CYS A 45 -11.21 -8.11 -18.86
C CYS A 45 -12.47 -8.71 -19.46
N VAL A 46 -13.61 -8.36 -18.87
CA VAL A 46 -14.92 -8.71 -19.38
C VAL A 46 -14.94 -8.18 -20.82
N ASN A 47 -15.41 -9.01 -21.74
CA ASN A 47 -15.62 -8.61 -23.13
C ASN A 47 -16.60 -7.42 -23.12
N HIS A 48 -16.08 -6.20 -23.04
CA HIS A 48 -16.83 -5.00 -23.31
C HIS A 48 -17.19 -5.09 -24.78
N LEU A 49 -18.41 -5.58 -25.07
CA LEU A 49 -19.00 -5.50 -26.39
C LEU A 49 -18.95 -4.03 -26.79
N LYS A 50 -17.99 -3.71 -27.66
CA LYS A 50 -17.76 -2.40 -28.23
C LYS A 50 -18.87 -2.12 -29.25
N ALA A 51 -20.12 -2.08 -28.79
CA ALA A 51 -21.22 -1.57 -29.58
C ALA A 51 -21.13 -0.04 -29.57
N GLU A 52 -21.14 0.54 -30.77
CA GLU A 52 -21.21 1.99 -30.99
C GLU A 52 -22.35 2.60 -30.15
N GLY A 53 -22.05 3.63 -29.35
CA GLY A 53 -23.06 4.33 -28.57
C GLY A 53 -23.74 5.39 -29.43
N ARG A 54 -25.06 5.56 -29.29
CA ARG A 54 -25.82 6.61 -29.97
C ARG A 54 -25.29 8.00 -29.56
N ASP A 55 -25.16 8.92 -30.51
CA ASP A 55 -24.78 10.31 -30.27
C ASP A 55 -25.61 10.95 -29.14
N GLY A 56 -24.93 11.56 -28.18
CA GLY A 56 -25.55 12.24 -27.02
C GLY A 56 -25.63 11.42 -25.73
N ALA A 57 -25.15 10.17 -25.71
CA ALA A 57 -25.09 9.36 -24.49
C ALA A 57 -23.68 9.42 -23.84
N TYR A 58 -23.60 9.87 -22.58
CA TYR A 58 -22.39 9.73 -21.78
C TYR A 58 -22.10 8.23 -21.52
N ARG A 59 -20.87 7.78 -21.78
CA ARG A 59 -20.43 6.41 -21.46
C ARG A 59 -19.23 6.47 -20.52
N ALA A 60 -19.13 5.49 -19.63
CA ALA A 60 -17.95 5.27 -18.81
C ALA A 60 -16.69 5.17 -19.70
N ALA A 61 -15.58 5.74 -19.23
CA ALA A 61 -14.28 5.57 -19.88
C ALA A 61 -13.97 4.07 -20.01
N ALA A 62 -13.40 3.68 -21.15
CA ALA A 62 -13.04 2.29 -21.40
C ALA A 62 -12.13 1.79 -20.26
N PRO A 63 -12.43 0.64 -19.61
CA PRO A 63 -11.45 0.05 -18.73
C PRO A 63 -10.24 -0.37 -19.57
N SER A 64 -9.06 -0.06 -19.06
CA SER A 64 -7.80 -0.43 -19.68
C SER A 64 -7.65 -1.95 -19.67
N CYS A 65 -7.84 -2.55 -20.84
CA CYS A 65 -6.96 -3.59 -21.34
C CYS A 65 -6.24 -2.94 -22.54
#